data_AF-A0A063Y2B3-F1
#
_entry.id   AF-A0A063Y2B3-F1
#
_cell.length_a   1.000
_cell.length_b   1.000
_cell.length_c   1.000
_cell.angle_alpha   90.00
_cell.angle_beta   90.00
_cell.angle_gamma   90.00
#
_symmetry.space_group_name_H-M   'P 1'
#
loop_
_entity.id
_entity.type
_entity.pdbx_description
1 polymer ?
#
loop_
_entity_poly.entity_id
_entity_poly.type
_entity_poly.pdbx_seq_one_letter_code
_entity_poly.pdbx_strand_id
1 'polypeptide(L)'
;MGLPAEQVFKTLVVSLDGRQLAVAVLPVSERLNLKQAAKALGAKKAEMADQAEVEKSTGYILGGISPLGQKKRLPTVIDASAQSFELVYVSAGRRGLEISLAPDRLQALTHAQFGRVTGKEHL
;
A
#
# COMPACT_ATOMS: atom_id res chain seq x y z
N MET A 1 -10.96 -3.25 -16.48
CA MET A 1 -11.40 -1.84 -16.36
C MET A 1 -10.38 -1.00 -17.12
N GLY A 2 -10.79 -0.17 -18.07
CA GLY A 2 -9.90 0.68 -18.87
C GLY A 2 -9.40 1.93 -18.13
N LEU A 3 -9.06 1.77 -16.84
CA LEU A 3 -8.58 2.87 -15.99
C LEU A 3 -7.10 3.14 -16.26
N PRO A 4 -6.63 4.40 -16.15
CA PRO A 4 -5.21 4.70 -16.18
C PRO A 4 -4.46 3.93 -15.09
N ALA A 5 -3.39 3.23 -15.46
CA ALA A 5 -2.65 2.36 -14.54
C ALA A 5 -2.02 3.16 -13.37
N GLU A 6 -1.80 4.46 -13.55
CA GLU A 6 -1.26 5.36 -12.54
C GLU A 6 -2.29 5.70 -11.45
N GLN A 7 -3.60 5.56 -11.73
CA GLN A 7 -4.68 5.81 -10.78
C GLN A 7 -5.15 4.54 -10.04
N VAL A 8 -4.71 3.37 -10.49
CA VAL A 8 -5.01 2.10 -9.82
C VAL A 8 -3.85 1.77 -8.88
N PHE A 9 -4.14 1.61 -7.60
CA PHE A 9 -3.17 1.42 -6.53
C PHE A 9 -3.28 0.01 -5.97
N LYS A 10 -2.15 -0.71 -5.94
CA LYS A 10 -2.02 -1.99 -5.25
C LYS A 10 -1.64 -1.77 -3.79
N THR A 11 -2.04 -2.73 -2.96
CA THR A 11 -1.69 -2.78 -1.54
C THR A 11 -0.69 -3.89 -1.31
N LEU A 12 0.48 -3.55 -0.79
CA LEU A 12 1.54 -4.48 -0.43
C LEU A 12 1.76 -4.43 1.09
N VAL A 13 2.22 -5.53 1.65
CA VAL A 13 2.59 -5.61 3.06
C VAL A 13 4.09 -5.89 3.16
N VAL A 14 4.76 -5.15 4.03
CA VAL A 14 6.19 -5.25 4.30
C VAL A 14 6.44 -5.56 5.77
N SER A 15 7.54 -6.24 6.05
CA SER A 15 8.09 -6.40 7.40
C SER A 15 9.16 -5.32 7.63
N LEU A 16 8.97 -4.52 8.67
CA LEU A 16 9.88 -3.49 9.13
C LEU A 16 10.80 -4.06 10.21
N ASP A 17 12.11 -3.91 10.00
CA ASP A 17 13.16 -4.37 10.91
C ASP A 17 13.00 -5.85 11.36
N GLY A 18 12.35 -6.67 10.53
CA GLY A 18 12.08 -8.09 10.77
C GLY A 18 11.04 -8.39 11.86
N ARG A 19 10.23 -7.41 12.27
CA ARG A 19 9.34 -7.54 13.44
C ARG A 19 7.93 -7.03 13.21
N GLN A 20 7.77 -5.88 12.56
CA GLN A 20 6.50 -5.18 12.48
C GLN A 20 5.99 -5.14 11.05
N LEU A 21 4.76 -5.61 10.83
CA LEU A 21 4.11 -5.48 9.53
C LEU A 21 3.61 -4.05 9.30
N ALA A 22 3.73 -3.59 8.06
CA ALA A 22 3.21 -2.32 7.59
C ALA A 22 2.70 -2.43 6.15
N VAL A 23 1.89 -1.46 5.73
CA VAL A 23 1.23 -1.44 4.43
C VAL A 23 1.82 -0.33 3.57
N ALA A 24 2.10 -0.65 2.31
CA ALA A 24 2.43 0.31 1.27
C ALA A 24 1.37 0.28 0.17
N VAL A 25 0.78 1.44 -0.12
CA VAL A 25 -0.23 1.62 -1.17
C VAL A 25 0.40 2.46 -2.29
N LEU A 26 0.54 1.90 -3.49
CA LEU A 26 1.29 2.51 -4.60
C LEU A 26 0.66 2.16 -5.95
N PRO A 27 0.91 2.94 -7.02
CA PRO A 27 0.38 2.64 -8.35
C PRO A 27 0.74 1.22 -8.82
N VAL A 28 -0.18 0.57 -9.55
CA VAL A 28 0.05 -0.78 -10.09
C VAL A 28 1.18 -0.79 -11.12
N SER A 29 1.36 0.33 -11.84
CA SER A 29 2.42 0.57 -12.82
C SER A 29 3.82 0.69 -12.21
N GLU A 30 3.92 0.92 -10.90
CA GLU A 30 5.18 1.17 -10.21
C GLU A 30 5.68 -0.02 -9.38
N ARG A 31 6.95 0.00 -9.00
CA ARG A 31 7.53 -0.97 -8.05
C ARG A 31 7.82 -0.29 -6.72
N LEU A 32 7.61 -1.05 -5.63
CA LEU A 32 7.91 -0.58 -4.29
C LEU A 32 9.42 -0.43 -4.12
N ASN A 33 9.85 0.74 -3.65
CA ASN A 33 11.19 0.99 -3.17
C ASN A 33 11.23 0.74 -1.66
N LEU A 34 11.80 -0.40 -1.25
CA LEU A 34 11.82 -0.82 0.16
C LEU A 34 12.57 0.16 1.07
N LYS A 35 13.65 0.79 0.59
CA LYS A 35 14.39 1.80 1.37
C LYS A 35 13.52 3.03 1.65
N GLN A 36 12.81 3.49 0.65
CA GLN A 36 11.89 4.62 0.80
C GLN A 36 10.69 4.27 1.68
N ALA A 37 10.13 3.06 1.54
CA ALA A 37 9.06 2.58 2.41
C ALA A 37 9.50 2.51 3.88
N ALA A 38 10.69 1.96 4.16
CA ALA A 38 11.28 1.93 5.49
C ALA A 38 11.43 3.35 6.05
N LYS A 39 12.03 4.26 5.28
CA LYS A 39 12.21 5.66 5.67
C LYS A 39 10.89 6.34 5.98
N ALA A 40 9.88 6.20 5.11
CA ALA A 40 8.57 6.79 5.33
C ALA A 40 7.98 6.25 6.63
N LEU A 41 8.02 4.94 6.86
CA LEU A 41 7.45 4.28 8.02
C LEU A 41 8.33 4.34 9.29
N GLY A 42 9.42 5.12 9.27
CA GLY A 42 10.29 5.33 10.44
C GLY A 42 11.14 4.12 10.83
N ALA A 43 11.39 3.18 9.92
CA ALA A 43 12.19 1.98 10.15
C ALA A 43 13.56 2.06 9.46
N LYS A 44 14.51 1.21 9.89
CA LYS A 44 15.84 1.15 9.27
C LYS A 44 15.83 0.32 7.99
N LYS A 45 15.03 -0.76 7.97
CA LYS A 45 14.91 -1.67 6.84
C LYS A 45 13.46 -2.11 6.65
N ALA A 46 13.09 -2.34 5.39
CA ALA A 46 11.85 -3.00 5.02
C ALA A 46 12.16 -4.18 4.09
N GLU A 47 11.38 -5.25 4.22
CA GLU A 47 11.40 -6.43 3.37
C GLU A 47 9.96 -6.79 3.00
N MET A 48 9.74 -7.54 1.91
CA MET A 48 8.40 -8.06 1.62
C MET A 48 7.98 -9.02 2.73
N ALA A 49 6.76 -8.86 3.24
CA ALA A 49 6.23 -9.73 4.29
C ALA A 49 5.96 -11.14 3.76
N ASP A 50 6.06 -12.14 4.66
CA ASP A 50 5.69 -13.51 4.35
C ASP A 50 4.19 -13.64 4.05
N GLN A 51 3.85 -14.47 3.06
CA GLN A 51 2.46 -14.64 2.62
C GLN A 51 1.52 -15.04 3.77
N ALA A 52 1.92 -15.97 4.62
CA ALA A 52 1.05 -16.44 5.71
C ALA A 52 0.82 -15.34 6.75
N GLU A 53 1.83 -14.51 7.02
CA GLU A 53 1.70 -13.36 7.89
C GLU A 53 0.77 -12.29 7.31
N VAL A 54 0.84 -12.05 6.00
CA VAL A 54 -0.05 -11.13 5.29
C VAL A 54 -1.50 -11.61 5.37
N GLU A 55 -1.78 -12.86 5.04
CA GLU A 55 -3.14 -13.41 5.07
C GLU A 55 -3.71 -13.40 6.50
N LYS A 56 -2.90 -13.75 7.50
CA LYS A 56 -3.30 -13.76 8.91
C LYS A 56 -3.59 -12.34 9.43
N SER A 57 -2.74 -11.36 9.12
CA SER A 57 -2.84 -9.99 9.64
C SER A 57 -3.91 -9.16 8.93
N THR A 58 -4.04 -9.32 7.61
CA THR A 58 -4.99 -8.56 6.81
C THR A 58 -6.35 -9.24 6.74
N GLY A 59 -6.40 -10.58 6.74
CA GLY A 59 -7.61 -11.35 6.44
C GLY A 59 -7.92 -11.46 4.95
N TYR A 60 -7.07 -10.91 4.07
CA TYR A 60 -7.19 -11.01 2.62
C TYR A 60 -6.18 -11.99 2.04
N ILE A 61 -6.51 -12.54 0.87
CA ILE A 61 -5.59 -13.38 0.08
C ILE A 61 -4.75 -12.52 -0.87
N LEU A 62 -3.59 -13.05 -1.29
CA LEU A 62 -2.74 -12.38 -2.27
C LEU A 62 -3.48 -12.08 -3.60
N GLY A 63 -3.24 -10.89 -4.12
CA GLY A 63 -3.88 -10.37 -5.33
C GLY A 63 -5.28 -9.77 -5.11
N GLY A 64 -5.74 -9.66 -3.86
CA GLY A 64 -6.99 -8.99 -3.51
C GLY A 64 -6.91 -8.26 -2.17
N ILE A 65 -5.72 -7.82 -1.76
CA ILE A 65 -5.53 -7.14 -0.48
C ILE A 65 -6.07 -5.71 -0.60
N SER A 66 -7.04 -5.39 0.26
CA SER A 66 -7.50 -4.01 0.43
C SER A 66 -6.61 -3.28 1.45
N PRO A 67 -6.37 -1.97 1.29
CA PRO A 67 -5.81 -1.15 2.36
C PRO A 67 -6.84 -0.87 3.46
N LEU A 68 -8.13 -1.15 3.21
CA LEU A 68 -9.24 -0.95 4.12
C LEU A 68 -9.69 -2.30 4.70
N GLY A 69 -10.34 -2.28 5.87
CA GLY A 69 -11.01 -3.47 6.42
C GLY A 69 -10.07 -4.61 6.86
N GLN A 70 -8.77 -4.35 7.01
CA GLN A 70 -7.82 -5.36 7.49
C GLN A 70 -8.12 -5.78 8.93
N LYS A 71 -7.95 -7.08 9.25
CA LYS A 71 -8.16 -7.61 10.61
C LYS A 71 -7.34 -6.88 11.68
N LYS A 72 -6.11 -6.53 11.35
CA LYS A 72 -5.24 -5.66 12.15
C LYS A 72 -5.05 -4.33 11.43
N ARG A 73 -5.13 -3.24 12.18
CA ARG A 73 -4.71 -1.92 11.68
C ARG A 73 -3.17 -1.87 11.67
N LEU A 74 -2.59 -1.77 10.48
CA LEU A 74 -1.15 -1.69 10.28
C LEU A 74 -0.72 -0.26 9.96
N PRO A 75 0.49 0.18 10.37
CA PRO A 75 1.07 1.42 9.88
C PRO A 75 1.03 1.43 8.35
N THR A 76 0.55 2.52 7.76
CA THR A 76 0.28 2.58 6.33
C THR A 76 0.94 3.81 5.72
N VAL A 77 1.59 3.62 4.57
CA VAL A 77 2.07 4.70 3.71
C VAL A 77 1.39 4.61 2.35
N ILE A 78 0.89 5.74 1.87
CA ILE A 78 0.35 5.88 0.51
C ILE A 78 1.40 6.64 -0.32
N ASP A 79 1.71 6.16 -1.53
CA ASP A 79 2.66 6.82 -2.40
C ASP A 79 2.20 8.25 -2.70
N ALA A 80 3.12 9.21 -2.61
CA ALA A 80 2.84 10.62 -2.80
C ALA A 80 2.21 10.96 -4.17
N SER A 81 2.39 10.11 -5.20
CA SER A 81 1.72 10.29 -6.49
C SER A 81 0.19 10.30 -6.39
N ALA A 82 -0.40 9.67 -5.36
CA ALA A 82 -1.85 9.69 -5.14
C ALA A 82 -2.41 11.11 -5.04
N GLN A 83 -1.65 12.05 -4.47
CA GLN A 83 -2.08 13.44 -4.27
C GLN A 83 -2.24 14.23 -5.57
N SER A 84 -1.77 13.69 -6.70
CA SER A 84 -1.95 14.30 -8.03
C SER A 84 -3.29 13.91 -8.69
N PHE A 85 -4.11 13.09 -8.02
CA PHE A 85 -5.38 12.61 -8.55
C PHE A 85 -6.56 13.03 -7.66
N GLU A 86 -7.69 13.32 -8.28
CA GLU A 86 -8.95 13.54 -7.56
C GLU A 86 -9.49 12.24 -6.95
N LEU A 87 -9.34 11.13 -7.68
CA LEU A 87 -9.77 9.80 -7.28
C LEU A 87 -8.64 8.80 -7.54
N VAL A 88 -8.51 7.85 -6.62
CA VAL A 88 -7.67 6.66 -6.77
C VAL A 88 -8.53 5.41 -6.60
N TYR A 89 -8.08 4.31 -7.21
CA TYR A 89 -8.75 3.02 -7.18
C TYR A 89 -7.90 2.03 -6.38
N VAL A 90 -8.48 1.39 -5.37
CA VAL A 90 -7.82 0.37 -4.55
C VAL A 90 -8.68 -0.88 -4.46
N SER A 91 -8.05 -2.05 -4.27
CA SER A 91 -8.81 -3.31 -4.17
C SER A 91 -9.85 -3.23 -3.05
N ALA A 92 -11.05 -3.74 -3.33
CA ALA A 92 -12.14 -3.84 -2.37
C ALA A 92 -12.08 -5.11 -1.49
N GLY A 93 -10.96 -5.85 -1.52
CA GLY A 93 -10.82 -7.10 -0.77
C GLY A 93 -11.22 -8.35 -1.54
N ARG A 94 -11.61 -8.20 -2.82
CA ARG A 94 -12.01 -9.27 -3.73
C ARG A 94 -11.46 -8.98 -5.13
N ARG A 95 -10.98 -10.01 -5.81
CA ARG A 95 -10.49 -9.90 -7.20
C ARG A 95 -11.57 -9.33 -8.11
N GLY A 96 -11.18 -8.37 -8.95
CA GLY A 96 -12.06 -7.71 -9.92
C GLY A 96 -12.99 -6.65 -9.32
N LEU A 97 -12.87 -6.34 -8.03
CA LEU A 97 -13.64 -5.29 -7.37
C LEU A 97 -12.69 -4.23 -6.80
N GLU A 98 -12.95 -2.97 -7.17
CA GLU A 98 -12.15 -1.82 -6.78
C GLU A 98 -13.05 -0.78 -6.08
N ILE A 99 -12.49 -0.03 -5.13
CA ILE A 99 -13.10 1.12 -4.47
C ILE A 99 -12.46 2.38 -5.06
N SER A 100 -13.30 3.31 -5.53
CA SER A 100 -12.89 4.64 -5.95
C SER A 100 -13.11 5.63 -4.82
N LEU A 101 -12.07 6.36 -4.43
CA LEU A 101 -12.17 7.40 -3.41
C LEU A 101 -11.06 8.44 -3.53
N ALA A 102 -11.29 9.62 -2.96
CA ALA A 102 -10.27 10.66 -2.88
C ALA A 102 -9.08 10.21 -2.01
N PRO A 103 -7.82 10.54 -2.38
CA PRO A 103 -6.63 10.18 -1.62
C PRO A 103 -6.70 10.55 -0.13
N ASP A 104 -7.19 11.75 0.18
CA ASP A 104 -7.29 12.22 1.58
C ASP A 104 -8.31 11.42 2.39
N ARG A 105 -9.37 10.92 1.74
CA ARG A 105 -10.33 10.03 2.39
C ARG A 105 -9.73 8.65 2.63
N LEU A 106 -8.96 8.13 1.67
CA LEU A 106 -8.20 6.88 1.86
C LEU A 106 -7.20 7.04 3.02
N GLN A 107 -6.46 8.15 3.07
CA GLN A 107 -5.53 8.49 4.14
C GLN A 107 -6.25 8.50 5.50
N ALA A 108 -7.37 9.22 5.61
CA ALA A 108 -8.13 9.33 6.85
C ALA A 108 -8.66 7.96 7.34
N LEU A 109 -9.19 7.13 6.45
CA LEU A 109 -9.73 5.80 6.81
C LEU A 109 -8.64 4.81 7.25
N THR A 110 -7.45 4.94 6.68
CA THR A 110 -6.30 4.08 6.97
C THR A 110 -5.42 4.61 8.11
N HIS A 111 -5.56 5.88 8.50
CA HIS A 111 -4.58 6.63 9.28
C HIS A 111 -3.18 6.58 8.65
N ALA A 112 -3.14 6.58 7.31
CA ALA A 112 -1.89 6.60 6.60
C ALA A 112 -1.23 7.98 6.61
N GLN A 113 0.01 7.98 6.20
CA GLN A 113 0.72 9.17 5.76
C GLN A 113 1.03 9.06 4.27
N PHE A 114 1.19 10.20 3.61
CA PHE A 114 1.76 10.24 2.27
C PHE A 114 3.27 10.22 2.33
N GLY A 115 3.90 9.46 1.45
CA GLY A 115 5.35 9.40 1.33
C GLY A 115 5.74 8.81 0.00
N ARG A 116 6.82 9.31 -0.62
CA ARG A 116 7.34 8.67 -1.84
C ARG A 116 7.85 7.27 -1.47
N VAL A 117 7.29 6.23 -2.07
CA VAL A 117 7.68 4.83 -1.86
C VAL A 117 7.95 4.10 -3.18
N THR A 118 8.03 4.85 -4.27
CA THR A 118 8.28 4.39 -5.64
C THR A 118 9.47 5.13 -6.26
N GLY A 119 10.13 4.48 -7.22
CA GLY A 119 11.25 5.06 -7.98
C GLY A 119 12.49 4.18 -7.97
N LYS A 120 13.44 4.51 -8.87
CA LYS A 120 14.70 3.78 -9.02
C LYS A 120 15.56 3.92 -7.76
N GLU A 121 16.13 2.81 -7.30
CA GLU A 121 17.29 2.89 -6.40
C GLU A 121 18.42 3.58 -7.17
N HIS A 122 18.83 4.77 -6.72
CA HIS A 122 20.10 5.30 -7.18
C HIS A 122 21.19 4.43 -6.54
N LEU A 123 21.96 3.75 -7.40
CA LEU A 123 23.19 3.05 -7.05
C LEU A 123 24.23 4.07 -6.55
#